data_AF-A0AAV0KV88-F1
#
_entry.id   AF-A0AAV0KV88-F1
#
_cell.length_a   1.000
_cell.length_b   1.000
_cell.length_c   1.000
_cell.angle_alpha   90.00
_cell.angle_beta   90.00
_cell.angle_gamma   90.00
#
_symmetry.space_group_name_H-M   'P 1'
#
loop_
_entity.id
_entity.type
_entity.pdbx_description
1 polymer ?
#
loop_
_entity_poly.entity_id
_entity_poly.type
_entity_poly.pdbx_seq_one_letter_code
_entity_poly.pdbx_strand_id
1 'polypeptide(L)'
;MSLSHGTPAVLLAVRALLTAAAGGAPPLAAPNSEFQNSVLDFSTAYFVADLLHYLAFSPSDVLFILHHLATLYVFLTCRFLVGRGAYGLLELLILAEATSACQNVWSIARFRKGESAAAARLYEFLSPFFYVFYSVVRGVLAPIFMIQMVAFFAGGEARGLIPAWVWVSWMVVIVAAIAVSVMWVSTHWVGWCKERGFWGRSSDLQRSNNKVK
;
A
#
# COMPACT_ATOMS: atom_id res chain seq x y z
N MET A 1 4.84 -2.63 11.07
CA MET A 1 3.48 -2.58 10.47
C MET A 1 2.42 -2.65 11.56
N SER A 2 1.70 -1.56 11.81
CA SER A 2 0.81 -1.45 12.98
C SER A 2 -0.66 -1.19 12.64
N LEU A 3 -1.56 -1.92 13.30
CA LEU A 3 -2.99 -1.62 13.34
C LEU A 3 -3.28 -0.23 13.97
N SER A 4 -2.38 0.26 14.83
CA SER A 4 -2.53 1.56 15.51
C SER A 4 -2.25 2.77 14.62
N HIS A 5 -1.67 2.57 13.43
CA HIS A 5 -1.49 3.63 12.44
C HIS A 5 -2.55 3.54 11.34
N GLY A 6 -2.67 2.40 10.67
CA GLY A 6 -3.47 2.29 9.45
C GLY A 6 -4.94 2.70 9.62
N THR A 7 -5.63 2.17 10.64
CA THR A 7 -7.05 2.50 10.86
C THR A 7 -7.25 3.98 11.20
N PRO A 8 -6.55 4.58 12.18
CA PRO A 8 -6.64 6.03 12.41
C PRO A 8 -6.26 6.87 11.19
N ALA A 9 -5.21 6.49 10.45
CA ALA A 9 -4.76 7.21 9.26
C ALA A 9 -5.84 7.29 8.18
N VAL A 10 -6.51 6.16 7.88
CA VAL A 10 -7.64 6.13 6.94
C VAL A 10 -8.77 7.04 7.41
N LEU A 11 -9.18 6.94 8.67
CA LEU A 11 -10.30 7.71 9.20
C LEU A 11 -10.01 9.22 9.18
N LEU A 12 -8.82 9.63 9.60
CA LEU A 12 -8.40 11.02 9.60
C LEU A 12 -8.25 11.56 8.17
N ALA A 13 -7.64 10.79 7.26
CA ALA A 13 -7.50 11.16 5.86
C ALA A 13 -8.86 11.31 5.17
N VAL A 14 -9.77 10.35 5.33
CA VAL A 14 -11.14 10.42 4.77
C VAL A 14 -11.85 11.67 5.27
N ARG A 15 -11.79 11.94 6.57
CA ARG A 15 -12.39 13.15 7.14
C ARG A 15 -11.77 14.42 6.53
N ALA A 16 -10.45 14.46 6.37
CA ALA A 16 -9.75 15.61 5.80
C ALA A 16 -10.16 15.87 4.33
N LEU A 17 -10.30 14.81 3.53
CA LEU A 17 -10.76 14.92 2.16
C LEU A 17 -12.22 15.34 2.05
N LEU A 18 -13.11 14.80 2.88
CA LEU A 18 -14.53 15.18 2.91
C LEU A 18 -14.71 16.64 3.31
N THR A 19 -13.96 17.13 4.31
CA THR A 19 -13.98 18.54 4.69
C THR A 19 -13.46 19.45 3.57
N ALA A 20 -12.39 19.04 2.87
CA ALA A 20 -11.87 19.79 1.73
C ALA A 20 -12.84 19.78 0.53
N ALA A 21 -13.60 18.71 0.35
CA ALA A 21 -14.50 18.52 -0.78
C ALA A 21 -15.92 19.11 -0.57
N ALA A 22 -16.19 19.76 0.56
CA ALA A 22 -17.53 20.29 0.89
C ALA A 22 -18.08 21.32 -0.13
N GLY A 23 -17.22 21.88 -1.00
CA GLY A 23 -17.59 22.74 -2.13
C GLY A 23 -17.17 22.21 -3.51
N GLY A 24 -16.83 20.92 -3.62
CA GLY A 24 -16.24 20.28 -4.80
C GLY A 24 -14.81 19.78 -4.52
N ALA A 25 -14.37 18.76 -5.28
CA ALA A 25 -13.03 18.21 -5.11
C ALA A 25 -11.96 19.25 -5.49
N PRO A 26 -11.02 19.59 -4.60
CA PRO A 26 -9.97 20.55 -4.89
C PRO A 26 -8.98 19.98 -5.93
N PRO A 27 -8.27 20.84 -6.69
CA PRO A 27 -7.20 20.41 -7.58
C PRO A 27 -6.09 19.67 -6.81
N LEU A 28 -5.42 18.71 -7.48
CA LEU A 28 -4.35 17.92 -6.86
C LEU A 28 -3.11 18.74 -6.46
N ALA A 29 -2.98 20.00 -6.91
CA ALA A 29 -1.92 20.93 -6.49
C ALA A 29 -2.40 22.02 -5.52
N ALA A 30 -3.61 21.86 -4.95
CA ALA A 30 -4.13 22.79 -3.96
C ALA A 30 -3.19 22.93 -2.75
N PRO A 31 -3.18 24.11 -2.09
CA PRO A 31 -2.54 24.28 -0.80
C PRO A 31 -3.03 23.24 0.20
N ASN A 32 -2.12 22.71 1.01
CA ASN A 32 -2.51 21.80 2.08
C ASN A 32 -3.34 22.56 3.12
N SER A 33 -4.48 22.00 3.50
CA SER A 33 -5.22 22.52 4.66
C SER A 33 -4.50 22.17 5.96
N GLU A 34 -4.79 22.90 7.04
CA GLU A 34 -4.24 22.59 8.36
C GLU A 34 -4.57 21.15 8.78
N PHE A 35 -5.78 20.69 8.49
CA PHE A 35 -6.16 19.33 8.86
C PHE A 35 -5.42 18.28 8.02
N GLN A 36 -5.22 18.51 6.70
CA GLN A 36 -4.38 17.64 5.88
C GLN A 36 -2.93 17.59 6.41
N ASN A 37 -2.38 18.73 6.83
CA ASN A 37 -1.05 18.79 7.45
C ASN A 37 -1.00 17.99 8.76
N SER A 38 -2.03 18.06 9.60
CA SER A 38 -2.11 17.23 10.82
C SER A 38 -2.15 15.73 10.51
N VAL A 39 -2.81 15.30 9.44
CA VAL A 39 -2.82 13.89 8.99
C VAL A 39 -1.43 13.45 8.51
N LEU A 40 -0.74 14.31 7.76
CA LEU A 40 0.63 14.09 7.31
C LEU A 40 1.61 14.02 8.50
N ASP A 41 1.47 14.92 9.48
CA ASP A 41 2.32 14.98 10.66
C ASP A 41 2.10 13.72 11.54
N PHE A 42 0.84 13.31 11.74
CA PHE A 42 0.48 12.04 12.40
C PHE A 42 1.12 10.84 11.71
N SER A 43 0.96 10.73 10.39
CA SER A 43 1.48 9.59 9.64
C SER A 43 3.00 9.60 9.58
N THR A 44 3.62 10.77 9.45
CA THR A 44 5.08 10.93 9.49
C THR A 44 5.65 10.44 10.82
N ALA A 45 5.07 10.86 11.95
CA ALA A 45 5.52 10.42 13.27
C ALA A 45 5.47 8.90 13.43
N TYR A 46 4.39 8.26 12.96
CA TYR A 46 4.26 6.81 12.96
C TYR A 46 5.27 6.12 12.07
N PHE A 47 5.45 6.58 10.84
CA PHE A 47 6.42 6.00 9.91
C PHE A 47 7.87 6.13 10.41
N VAL A 48 8.21 7.24 11.10
CA VAL A 48 9.51 7.38 11.77
C VAL A 48 9.65 6.37 12.89
N ALA A 49 8.65 6.22 13.76
CA ALA A 49 8.70 5.26 14.85
C ALA A 49 8.84 3.80 14.35
N ASP A 50 8.07 3.41 13.33
CA ASP A 50 8.14 2.07 12.74
C ASP A 50 9.48 1.85 12.03
N LEU A 51 10.01 2.85 11.32
CA LEU A 51 11.35 2.79 10.72
C LEU A 51 12.44 2.56 11.77
N LEU A 52 12.44 3.31 12.88
CA LEU A 52 13.39 3.11 13.97
C LEU A 52 13.26 1.71 14.58
N HIS A 53 12.05 1.20 14.72
CA HIS A 53 11.81 -0.16 15.17
C HIS A 53 12.43 -1.19 14.21
N TYR A 54 12.19 -1.08 12.90
CA TYR A 54 12.80 -1.98 11.90
C TYR A 54 14.32 -1.93 11.93
N LEU A 55 14.92 -0.73 12.01
CA LEU A 55 16.37 -0.58 12.05
C LEU A 55 16.99 -1.22 13.32
N ALA A 56 16.30 -1.16 14.45
CA ALA A 56 16.80 -1.71 15.71
C ALA A 56 16.58 -3.22 15.84
N PHE A 57 15.43 -3.75 15.39
CA PHE A 57 15.00 -5.11 15.69
C PHE A 57 14.89 -6.03 14.47
N SER A 58 14.85 -5.50 13.25
CA SER A 58 14.68 -6.28 12.02
C SER A 58 15.41 -5.64 10.82
N PRO A 59 16.73 -5.38 10.92
CA PRO A 59 17.48 -4.63 9.91
C PRO A 59 17.59 -5.38 8.56
N SER A 60 17.35 -6.68 8.55
CA SER A 60 17.31 -7.50 7.33
C SER A 60 16.04 -7.29 6.50
N ASP A 61 15.02 -6.61 7.05
CA ASP A 61 13.76 -6.37 6.36
C ASP A 61 13.83 -5.14 5.44
N VAL A 62 14.76 -5.20 4.48
CA VAL A 62 15.16 -4.09 3.61
C VAL A 62 13.99 -3.53 2.82
N LEU A 63 13.05 -4.37 2.39
CA LEU A 63 11.88 -3.94 1.62
C LEU A 63 11.00 -2.98 2.42
N PHE A 64 10.73 -3.31 3.69
CA PHE A 64 9.92 -2.46 4.57
C PHE A 64 10.66 -1.19 4.96
N ILE A 65 11.97 -1.27 5.22
CA ILE A 65 12.81 -0.09 5.50
C ILE A 65 12.77 0.88 4.32
N LEU A 66 13.00 0.40 3.10
CA LEU A 66 12.96 1.23 1.89
C LEU A 66 11.56 1.80 1.64
N HIS A 67 10.50 1.02 1.87
CA HIS A 67 9.13 1.50 1.80
C HIS A 67 8.88 2.67 2.77
N HIS A 68 9.32 2.56 4.01
CA HIS A 68 9.13 3.62 5.00
C HIS A 68 9.91 4.88 4.64
N LEU A 69 11.16 4.74 4.20
CA LEU A 69 11.97 5.86 3.72
C LEU A 69 11.32 6.56 2.52
N ALA A 70 10.78 5.79 1.57
CA ALA A 70 10.09 6.31 0.40
C ALA A 70 8.81 7.08 0.78
N THR A 71 7.98 6.52 1.67
CA THR A 71 6.77 7.20 2.15
C THR A 71 7.11 8.47 2.94
N LEU A 72 8.11 8.41 3.81
CA LEU A 72 8.60 9.59 4.55
C LEU A 72 9.11 10.67 3.60
N TYR A 73 9.85 10.31 2.56
CA TYR A 73 10.30 11.26 1.55
C TYR A 73 9.12 12.00 0.91
N VAL A 74 8.09 11.29 0.48
CA VAL A 74 6.90 11.88 -0.16
C VAL A 74 6.13 12.77 0.84
N PHE A 75 5.91 12.32 2.07
CA PHE A 75 5.20 13.10 3.10
C PHE A 75 5.96 14.35 3.50
N LEU A 76 7.25 14.24 3.80
CA LEU A 76 8.07 15.38 4.23
C LEU A 76 8.21 16.43 3.14
N THR A 77 8.39 16.01 1.88
CA THR A 77 8.46 16.96 0.76
C THR A 77 7.10 17.62 0.50
N CYS A 78 5.99 16.89 0.58
CA CYS A 78 4.65 17.49 0.48
C CYS A 78 4.38 18.49 1.62
N ARG A 79 4.70 18.12 2.85
CA ARG A 79 4.38 18.86 4.07
C ARG A 79 5.26 20.08 4.31
N PHE A 80 6.57 19.94 4.11
CA PHE A 80 7.56 20.94 4.53
C PHE A 80 8.27 21.63 3.37
N LEU A 81 8.40 20.97 2.21
CA LEU A 81 9.08 21.58 1.06
C LEU A 81 8.12 22.39 0.17
N VAL A 82 6.96 21.83 -0.18
CA VAL A 82 6.02 22.49 -1.12
C VAL A 82 4.74 22.98 -0.47
N GLY A 83 4.30 22.39 0.65
CA GLY A 83 3.05 22.76 1.33
C GLY A 83 1.78 22.59 0.48
N ARG A 84 1.85 21.73 -0.55
CA ARG A 84 0.82 21.53 -1.58
C ARG A 84 0.72 20.07 -1.97
N GLY A 85 -0.47 19.68 -2.42
CA GLY A 85 -0.75 18.36 -2.99
C GLY A 85 -1.06 17.24 -2.00
N ALA A 86 -1.34 17.58 -0.73
CA ALA A 86 -1.75 16.61 0.26
C ALA A 86 -3.05 15.88 -0.12
N TYR A 87 -3.97 16.52 -0.85
CA TYR A 87 -5.25 15.89 -1.24
C TYR A 87 -5.03 14.55 -1.95
N GLY A 88 -4.28 14.53 -3.04
CA GLY A 88 -4.01 13.28 -3.77
C GLY A 88 -3.15 12.28 -3.00
N LEU A 89 -2.20 12.76 -2.19
CA LEU A 89 -1.38 11.87 -1.36
C LEU A 89 -2.19 11.20 -0.24
N LEU A 90 -3.20 11.90 0.32
CA LEU A 90 -4.10 11.32 1.31
C LEU A 90 -5.08 10.33 0.68
N GLU A 91 -5.50 10.52 -0.57
CA GLU A 91 -6.25 9.51 -1.32
C GLU A 91 -5.42 8.23 -1.50
N LEU A 92 -4.15 8.36 -1.88
CA LEU A 92 -3.22 7.22 -1.95
C LEU A 92 -3.00 6.57 -0.58
N LEU A 93 -2.89 7.37 0.50
CA LEU A 93 -2.76 6.86 1.86
C LEU A 93 -3.99 6.02 2.25
N ILE A 94 -5.21 6.46 1.89
CA ILE A 94 -6.44 5.69 2.14
C ILE A 94 -6.39 4.36 1.40
N LEU A 95 -6.10 4.37 0.10
CA LEU A 95 -5.97 3.15 -0.69
C LEU A 95 -4.89 2.22 -0.11
N ALA A 96 -3.80 2.80 0.39
CA ALA A 96 -2.74 2.04 0.98
C ALA A 96 -3.17 1.36 2.29
N GLU A 97 -3.64 2.15 3.24
CA GLU A 97 -3.92 1.72 4.60
C GLU A 97 -5.21 0.92 4.75
N ALA A 98 -6.18 1.07 3.82
CA ALA A 98 -7.36 0.22 3.77
C ALA A 98 -6.98 -1.26 3.66
N THR A 99 -5.89 -1.57 2.94
CA THR A 99 -5.37 -2.94 2.84
C THR A 99 -4.52 -3.37 4.04
N SER A 100 -3.91 -2.43 4.77
CA SER A 100 -2.98 -2.71 5.87
C SER A 100 -3.63 -3.42 7.05
N ALA A 101 -4.86 -3.06 7.43
CA ALA A 101 -5.56 -3.73 8.53
C ALA A 101 -5.79 -5.22 8.22
N CYS A 102 -6.28 -5.51 7.01
CA CYS A 102 -6.46 -6.88 6.53
C CYS A 102 -5.13 -7.62 6.41
N GLN A 103 -4.10 -6.95 5.87
CA GLN A 103 -2.75 -7.49 5.72
C GLN A 103 -2.13 -7.86 7.08
N ASN A 104 -2.31 -7.04 8.12
CA ASN A 104 -1.76 -7.32 9.46
C ASN A 104 -2.42 -8.54 10.09
N VAL A 105 -3.75 -8.63 10.06
CA VAL A 105 -4.48 -9.81 10.58
C VAL A 105 -4.08 -11.07 9.81
N TRP A 106 -4.03 -10.99 8.49
CA TRP A 106 -3.58 -12.09 7.63
C TRP A 106 -2.14 -12.51 7.93
N SER A 107 -1.22 -11.56 8.13
CA SER A 107 0.20 -11.83 8.43
C SER A 107 0.39 -12.49 9.79
N ILE A 108 -0.36 -12.07 10.81
CA ILE A 108 -0.35 -12.72 12.14
C ILE A 108 -0.86 -14.15 12.03
N ALA A 109 -1.97 -14.37 11.31
CA ALA A 109 -2.51 -15.71 11.09
C ALA A 109 -1.51 -16.60 10.33
N ARG A 110 -0.82 -16.05 9.32
CA ARG A 110 0.24 -16.75 8.58
C ARG A 110 1.41 -17.14 9.48
N PHE A 111 1.89 -16.21 10.31
CA PHE A 111 3.03 -16.45 11.21
C PHE A 111 2.72 -17.58 12.20
N ARG A 112 1.49 -17.60 12.74
CA ARG A 112 1.08 -18.58 13.76
C ARG A 112 0.47 -19.86 13.20
N LYS A 113 0.37 -20.04 11.88
CA LYS A 113 -0.32 -21.19 11.27
C LYS A 113 0.32 -22.54 11.63
N GLY A 114 1.63 -22.57 11.88
CA GLY A 114 2.35 -23.77 12.32
C GLY A 114 2.16 -24.11 13.80
N GLU A 115 1.71 -23.16 14.60
CA GLU A 115 1.61 -23.27 16.06
C GLU A 115 0.16 -23.46 16.55
N SER A 116 -0.84 -23.08 15.73
CA SER A 116 -2.25 -23.12 16.13
C SER A 116 -3.16 -23.50 14.97
N ALA A 117 -3.96 -24.56 15.17
CA ALA A 117 -4.96 -25.00 14.21
C ALA A 117 -6.02 -23.91 13.92
N ALA A 118 -6.35 -23.08 14.92
CA ALA A 118 -7.25 -21.95 14.74
C ALA A 118 -6.63 -20.88 13.83
N ALA A 119 -5.35 -20.56 14.02
CA ALA A 119 -4.61 -19.63 13.16
C ALA A 119 -4.48 -20.16 11.73
N ALA A 120 -4.24 -21.47 11.55
CA ALA A 120 -4.20 -22.10 10.24
C ALA A 120 -5.55 -21.98 9.51
N ARG A 121 -6.67 -22.29 10.18
CA ARG A 121 -8.02 -22.13 9.60
C ARG A 121 -8.31 -20.67 9.24
N LEU A 122 -7.96 -19.74 10.12
CA LEU A 122 -8.14 -18.31 9.86
C LEU A 122 -7.31 -17.84 8.66
N TYR A 123 -6.05 -18.27 8.56
CA TYR A 123 -5.17 -17.97 7.43
C TYR A 123 -5.75 -18.52 6.12
N GLU A 124 -6.18 -19.78 6.09
CA GLU A 124 -6.76 -20.41 4.89
C GLU A 124 -8.05 -19.73 4.45
N PHE A 125 -8.88 -19.32 5.41
CA PHE A 125 -10.12 -18.60 5.15
C PHE A 125 -9.85 -17.19 4.62
N LEU A 126 -8.97 -16.42 5.28
CA LEU A 126 -8.69 -15.03 4.93
C LEU A 126 -7.90 -14.87 3.63
N SER A 127 -7.01 -15.81 3.30
CA SER A 127 -6.08 -15.70 2.16
C SER A 127 -6.77 -15.32 0.84
N PRO A 128 -7.79 -16.04 0.33
CA PRO A 128 -8.42 -15.68 -0.94
C PRO A 128 -9.09 -14.31 -0.89
N PHE A 129 -9.78 -13.95 0.21
CA PHE A 129 -10.40 -12.64 0.35
C PHE A 129 -9.38 -11.51 0.41
N PHE A 130 -8.31 -11.71 1.19
CA PHE A 130 -7.22 -10.75 1.29
C PHE A 130 -6.56 -10.55 -0.07
N TYR A 131 -6.23 -11.61 -0.79
CA TYR A 131 -5.56 -11.48 -2.09
C TYR A 131 -6.44 -10.77 -3.12
N VAL A 132 -7.73 -11.07 -3.19
CA VAL A 132 -8.68 -10.36 -4.08
C VAL A 132 -8.76 -8.89 -3.70
N PHE A 133 -9.03 -8.59 -2.43
CA PHE A 133 -9.16 -7.22 -1.95
C PHE A 133 -7.88 -6.41 -2.20
N TYR A 134 -6.72 -6.98 -1.86
CA TYR A 134 -5.43 -6.37 -2.09
C TYR A 134 -5.16 -6.14 -3.58
N SER A 135 -5.47 -7.12 -4.44
CA SER A 135 -5.28 -7.01 -5.89
C SER A 135 -6.17 -5.92 -6.49
N VAL A 136 -7.42 -5.77 -6.04
CA VAL A 136 -8.32 -4.71 -6.50
C VAL A 136 -7.79 -3.34 -6.06
N VAL A 137 -7.50 -3.16 -4.78
CA VAL A 137 -7.13 -1.84 -4.25
C VAL A 137 -5.76 -1.41 -4.78
N ARG A 138 -4.76 -2.29 -4.72
CA ARG A 138 -3.37 -1.96 -5.10
C ARG A 138 -3.08 -2.16 -6.58
N GLY A 139 -3.74 -3.11 -7.23
CA GLY A 139 -3.51 -3.48 -8.63
C GLY A 139 -4.49 -2.85 -9.63
N VAL A 140 -5.58 -2.24 -9.16
CA VAL A 140 -6.56 -1.56 -10.03
C VAL A 140 -6.80 -0.12 -9.59
N LEU A 141 -7.30 0.09 -8.36
CA LEU A 141 -7.68 1.44 -7.90
C LEU A 141 -6.49 2.39 -7.81
N ALA A 142 -5.39 1.95 -7.18
CA ALA A 142 -4.17 2.75 -7.07
C ALA A 142 -3.56 3.11 -8.45
N PRO A 143 -3.42 2.18 -9.43
CA PRO A 143 -2.99 2.52 -10.78
C PRO A 143 -3.91 3.50 -11.51
N ILE A 144 -5.24 3.34 -11.42
CA ILE A 144 -6.18 4.28 -12.05
C ILE A 144 -5.97 5.69 -11.49
N PHE A 145 -5.89 5.80 -10.17
CA PHE A 145 -5.64 7.08 -9.52
C PHE A 145 -4.26 7.66 -9.86
N MET A 146 -3.23 6.81 -9.93
CA MET A 146 -1.88 7.19 -10.36
C MET A 146 -1.87 7.80 -11.76
N ILE A 147 -2.62 7.22 -12.71
CA ILE A 147 -2.76 7.76 -14.07
C ILE A 147 -3.42 9.14 -14.04
N GLN A 148 -4.45 9.33 -13.21
CA GLN A 148 -5.11 10.64 -13.03
C GLN A 148 -4.14 11.69 -12.47
N MET A 149 -3.34 11.34 -11.47
CA MET A 149 -2.31 12.23 -10.94
C MET A 149 -1.28 12.61 -12.01
N VAL A 150 -0.74 11.64 -12.74
CA VAL A 150 0.22 11.91 -13.83
C VAL A 150 -0.39 12.83 -14.88
N ALA A 151 -1.62 12.56 -15.31
CA ALA A 151 -2.32 13.39 -16.30
C ALA A 151 -2.50 14.83 -15.81
N PHE A 152 -2.88 15.03 -14.55
CA PHE A 152 -3.00 16.35 -13.94
C PHE A 152 -1.66 17.11 -13.93
N PHE A 153 -0.59 16.48 -13.43
CA PHE A 153 0.71 17.14 -13.33
C PHE A 153 1.35 17.39 -14.70
N ALA A 154 1.27 16.42 -15.61
CA ALA A 154 1.81 16.54 -16.97
C ALA A 154 1.01 17.52 -17.84
N GLY A 155 -0.29 17.65 -17.60
CA GLY A 155 -1.17 18.64 -18.26
C GLY A 155 -0.81 20.09 -17.94
N GLY A 156 0.04 20.32 -16.94
CA GLY A 156 0.54 21.64 -16.58
C GLY A 156 -0.30 22.39 -15.55
N GLU A 157 -1.34 21.75 -15.01
CA GLU A 157 -2.23 22.31 -13.97
C GLU A 157 -1.49 22.68 -12.67
N ALA A 158 -0.30 22.11 -12.45
CA ALA A 158 0.57 22.39 -11.31
C ALA A 158 1.75 23.34 -11.64
N ARG A 159 1.85 23.89 -12.86
CA ARG A 159 2.99 24.72 -13.28
C ARG A 159 3.12 25.94 -12.38
N GLY A 160 4.33 26.16 -11.85
CA GLY A 160 4.61 27.26 -10.92
C GLY A 160 4.10 27.05 -9.50
N LEU A 161 3.31 25.99 -9.24
CA LEU A 161 2.81 25.65 -7.91
C LEU A 161 3.67 24.59 -7.22
N ILE A 162 4.03 23.53 -7.94
CA ILE A 162 4.91 22.46 -7.45
C ILE A 162 6.08 22.31 -8.43
N PRO A 163 7.35 22.40 -7.99
CA PRO A 163 8.49 22.21 -8.87
C PRO A 163 8.45 20.85 -9.58
N ALA A 164 8.82 20.83 -10.87
CA ALA A 164 8.64 19.64 -11.70
C ALA A 164 9.36 18.41 -11.14
N TRP A 165 10.58 18.60 -10.64
CA TRP A 165 11.36 17.50 -10.07
C TRP A 165 10.70 16.86 -8.84
N VAL A 166 9.89 17.61 -8.08
CA VAL A 166 9.21 17.12 -6.88
C VAL A 166 8.06 16.19 -7.25
N TRP A 167 7.13 16.63 -8.12
CA TRP A 167 6.01 15.77 -8.47
C TRP A 167 6.46 14.58 -9.33
N VAL A 168 7.48 14.76 -10.19
CA VAL A 168 8.07 13.65 -10.96
C VAL A 168 8.68 12.61 -10.02
N SER A 169 9.41 13.03 -8.98
CA SER A 169 9.99 12.08 -8.03
C SER A 169 8.91 11.35 -7.22
N TRP A 170 7.84 12.03 -6.82
CA TRP A 170 6.69 11.38 -6.17
C TRP A 170 6.07 10.32 -7.08
N MET A 171 5.82 10.66 -8.34
CA MET A 171 5.27 9.75 -9.35
C MET A 171 6.15 8.49 -9.49
N VAL A 172 7.47 8.65 -9.58
CA VAL A 172 8.40 7.52 -9.66
C VAL A 172 8.32 6.64 -8.43
N VAL A 173 8.33 7.23 -7.23
CA VAL A 173 8.25 6.50 -5.96
C VAL A 173 6.94 5.74 -5.84
N ILE A 174 5.81 6.36 -6.15
CA ILE A 174 4.48 5.74 -6.04
C ILE A 174 4.32 4.61 -7.06
N VAL A 175 4.76 4.79 -8.31
CA VAL A 175 4.73 3.73 -9.33
C VAL A 175 5.58 2.53 -8.90
N ALA A 176 6.78 2.77 -8.38
CA ALA A 176 7.63 1.70 -7.87
C ALA A 176 6.96 0.95 -6.71
N ALA A 177 6.35 1.67 -5.76
CA ALA A 177 5.63 1.07 -4.64
C ALA A 177 4.44 0.21 -5.10
N ILE A 178 3.66 0.68 -6.08
CA ILE A 178 2.55 -0.08 -6.68
C ILE A 178 3.08 -1.34 -7.37
N ALA A 179 4.12 -1.23 -8.19
CA ALA A 179 4.69 -2.36 -8.92
C ALA A 179 5.20 -3.45 -7.97
N VAL A 180 5.93 -3.07 -6.92
CA VAL A 180 6.41 -3.98 -5.89
C VAL A 180 5.25 -4.63 -5.13
N SER A 181 4.21 -3.87 -4.81
CA SER A 181 2.99 -4.35 -4.15
C SER A 181 2.25 -5.40 -5.00
N VAL A 182 2.07 -5.14 -6.29
CA VAL A 182 1.45 -6.07 -7.24
C VAL A 182 2.29 -7.35 -7.38
N MET A 183 3.60 -7.21 -7.57
CA MET A 183 4.50 -8.35 -7.64
C MET A 183 4.40 -9.20 -6.37
N TRP A 184 4.40 -8.58 -5.19
CA TRP A 184 4.30 -9.27 -3.91
C TRP A 184 3.01 -10.09 -3.81
N VAL A 185 1.83 -9.50 -4.09
CA VAL A 185 0.56 -10.25 -4.01
C VAL A 185 0.48 -11.34 -5.08
N SER A 186 1.04 -11.14 -6.27
CA SER A 186 1.12 -12.17 -7.31
C SER A 186 1.92 -13.39 -6.86
N THR A 187 3.04 -13.19 -6.13
CA THR A 187 3.80 -14.34 -5.59
C THR A 187 2.98 -15.13 -4.56
N HIS A 188 2.12 -14.46 -3.79
CA HIS A 188 1.24 -15.10 -2.82
C HIS A 188 0.08 -15.85 -3.48
N TRP A 189 -0.51 -15.28 -4.53
CA TRP A 189 -1.45 -15.99 -5.39
C TRP A 189 -0.85 -17.27 -5.98
N VAL A 190 0.35 -17.18 -6.56
CA VAL A 190 1.04 -18.34 -7.16
C VAL A 190 1.32 -19.40 -6.10
N GLY A 191 1.81 -19.01 -4.92
CA GLY A 191 2.05 -19.93 -3.81
C GLY A 191 0.77 -20.67 -3.39
N TRP A 192 -0.31 -19.92 -3.15
CA TRP A 192 -1.59 -20.48 -2.73
C TRP A 192 -2.22 -21.40 -3.80
N CYS A 193 -2.11 -21.03 -5.08
CA CYS A 193 -2.60 -21.86 -6.18
C CYS A 193 -1.82 -23.18 -6.32
N LYS A 194 -0.50 -23.15 -6.08
CA LYS A 194 0.35 -24.36 -6.08
C LYS A 194 -0.01 -25.29 -4.94
N GLU A 195 -0.18 -24.77 -3.72
CA GLU A 195 -0.55 -25.56 -2.54
C GLU A 195 -1.89 -26.30 -2.71
N ARG A 196 -2.82 -25.72 -3.49
CA ARG A 196 -4.14 -26.31 -3.76
C ARG A 196 -4.22 -27.13 -5.06
N GLY A 197 -3.09 -27.30 -5.74
CA GLY A 197 -3.01 -28.10 -6.97
C GLY A 197 -3.77 -27.50 -8.16
N PHE A 198 -4.08 -26.19 -8.14
CA PHE A 198 -4.72 -25.52 -9.28
C PHE A 198 -3.79 -25.44 -10.50
N TRP A 199 -2.47 -25.42 -10.29
CA TRP A 199 -1.44 -25.34 -11.34
C TRP A 199 -0.54 -26.57 -11.43
N GLY A 200 -0.95 -27.71 -10.86
CA GLY A 200 -0.11 -28.91 -10.85
C GLY A 200 -0.83 -30.17 -10.39
N ARG A 201 -1.61 -30.77 -11.28
CA ARG A 201 -1.99 -32.19 -11.22
C ARG A 201 -1.75 -32.93 -12.55
N SER A 202 -1.01 -32.33 -13.48
CA SER A 202 -0.75 -32.95 -14.80
C SER A 202 0.46 -33.89 -14.82
N SER A 203 1.41 -33.77 -13.90
CA SER A 203 2.65 -34.56 -13.91
C SER A 203 2.58 -35.84 -13.06
N ASP A 204 1.71 -35.88 -12.04
CA ASP A 204 1.62 -37.04 -11.14
C ASP A 204 0.74 -38.17 -11.69
N LEU A 205 -0.23 -37.84 -12.55
CA LEU A 205 -1.06 -38.84 -13.26
C LEU A 205 -0.29 -39.55 -14.39
N GLN A 206 0.77 -38.96 -14.93
CA GLN A 206 1.65 -39.66 -15.89
C GLN A 206 2.61 -40.64 -15.21
N ARG A 207 2.96 -40.42 -13.93
CA ARG A 207 3.84 -41.32 -13.18
C ARG A 207 3.15 -42.57 -12.64
N SER A 208 1.83 -42.54 -12.40
CA SER A 208 1.08 -43.74 -12.01
C SER A 208 0.77 -44.67 -13.19
N ASN A 209 0.59 -44.12 -14.40
CA ASN A 209 0.33 -44.93 -15.60
C ASN A 209 1.57 -45.64 -16.18
N ASN A 210 2.78 -45.21 -15.82
CA ASN A 210 4.03 -45.84 -16.27
C ASN A 210 4.58 -46.90 -15.31
N LYS A 211 3.87 -47.23 -14.22
CA LYS A 211 4.23 -48.32 -13.29
C LYS A 211 3.40 -49.60 -13.48
N VAL A 212 2.54 -49.64 -14.50
CA VAL A 212 1.66 -50.80 -14.81
C VAL A 212 1.97 -51.38 -16.20
N LYS A 213 3.22 -51.26 -16.66
CA LYS A 213 3.69 -51.98 -17.85
C LYS A 213 4.99 -52.70 -17.55
#